data_AF-A0A973DXG4-F1
#
_entry.id   AF-A0A973DXG4-F1
#
_cell.length_a   1.000
_cell.length_b   1.000
_cell.length_c   1.000
_cell.angle_alpha   90.00
_cell.angle_beta   90.00
_cell.angle_gamma   90.00
#
_symmetry.space_group_name_H-M   'P 1'
#
loop_
_entity.id
_entity.type
_entity.pdbx_description
1 polymer ?
#
loop_
_entity_poly.entity_id
_entity_poly.type
_entity_poly.pdbx_seq_one_letter_code
_entity_poly.pdbx_strand_id
1 'polypeptide(L)' 'GAPVWVEKDGKNPLRQLMIAQDTGSAIKGAQRADIFFGTGDGAGQQAGRLRDPGRMVVLLPIQRAFSLAPDGGL' A
#
# COMPACT_ATOMS: atom_id res chain seq x y z
N GLY A 1 -8.13 4.21 8.05
CA GLY A 1 -7.18 4.05 6.94
C GLY A 1 -7.76 3.17 5.86
N ALA A 2 -7.36 3.34 4.60
CA ALA A 2 -7.79 2.46 3.52
C ALA A 2 -7.05 1.10 3.59
N PRO A 3 -7.74 -0.03 3.36
CA PRO A 3 -7.06 -1.31 3.17
C PRO A 3 -6.27 -1.30 1.86
N VAL A 4 -5.00 -1.67 1.93
CA VAL A 4 -4.08 -1.70 0.80
C VAL A 4 -3.38 -3.04 0.74
N TRP A 5 -3.50 -3.73 -0.40
CA TRP A 5 -2.67 -4.89 -0.69
C TRP A 5 -1.32 -4.42 -1.21
N VAL A 6 -0.24 -4.88 -0.58
CA VAL A 6 1.14 -4.52 -0.93
C VAL A 6 1.88 -5.75 -1.41
N GLU A 7 2.47 -5.64 -2.60
CA GLU A 7 3.36 -6.62 -3.17
C GLU A 7 4.71 -5.98 -3.46
N LYS A 8 5.78 -6.62 -3.00
CA LYS A 8 7.13 -6.30 -3.48
C LYS A 8 7.93 -7.58 -3.54
N ASP A 9 8.80 -7.63 -4.53
CA ASP A 9 9.83 -8.65 -4.61
C ASP A 9 11.11 -8.12 -3.94
N GLY A 10 12.27 -8.66 -4.28
CA GLY A 10 13.56 -8.28 -3.69
C GLY A 10 14.01 -9.22 -2.56
N LYS A 11 14.97 -8.76 -1.74
CA LYS A 11 15.66 -9.62 -0.76
C LYS A 11 14.72 -10.23 0.29
N ASN A 12 13.65 -9.51 0.62
CA ASN A 12 12.59 -9.94 1.53
C ASN A 12 11.23 -9.76 0.85
N PRO A 13 10.73 -10.74 0.09
CA PRO A 13 9.44 -10.63 -0.59
C PRO A 13 8.30 -10.35 0.39
N LEU A 14 7.33 -9.53 -0.01
CA LEU A 14 6.15 -9.18 0.80
C LEU A 14 4.90 -9.30 -0.07
N ARG A 15 3.87 -9.97 0.46
CA ARG A 15 2.51 -10.03 -0.11
C ARG A 15 1.53 -9.98 1.06
N GLN A 16 1.09 -8.79 1.42
CA GLN A 16 0.33 -8.60 2.66
C GLN A 16 -0.74 -7.52 2.53
N LEU A 17 -1.88 -7.77 3.17
CA LEU A 17 -2.91 -6.77 3.39
C LEU A 17 -2.52 -5.87 4.56
N MET A 18 -2.49 -4.56 4.33
CA MET A 18 -2.11 -3.54 5.29
C MET A 18 -3.17 -2.46 5.41
N ILE A 19 -3.10 -1.65 6.47
CA ILE A 19 -3.96 -0.48 6.67
C ILE A 19 -3.13 0.79 6.47
N ALA A 20 -3.51 1.62 5.51
CA ALA A 20 -2.89 2.93 5.32
C ALA A 20 -3.34 3.88 6.46
N GLN A 21 -2.48 4.09 7.46
CA GLN A 21 -2.83 4.89 8.64
C GLN A 21 -2.57 6.39 8.48
N ASP A 22 -1.64 6.80 7.61
CA ASP A 22 -1.48 8.22 7.24
C ASP A 22 -2.54 8.59 6.19
N THR A 23 -3.43 9.52 6.56
CA THR A 23 -4.60 9.92 5.77
C THR A 23 -4.44 11.32 5.16
N GLY A 24 -3.22 11.73 4.82
CA GLY A 24 -3.04 12.89 3.97
C GLY A 24 -3.90 12.77 2.71
N SER A 25 -4.73 13.78 2.42
CA SER A 25 -5.65 13.88 1.27
C SER A 25 -4.97 13.80 -0.12
N ALA A 26 -3.67 13.50 -0.14
CA ALA A 26 -2.76 13.51 -1.26
C ALA A 26 -2.21 12.13 -1.62
N ILE A 27 -2.93 11.03 -1.36
CA ILE A 27 -2.69 9.77 -2.10
C ILE A 27 -3.21 9.98 -3.54
N LYS A 28 -2.51 10.83 -4.30
CA LYS A 28 -2.79 11.18 -5.69
C LYS A 28 -2.13 10.23 -6.69
N GLY A 29 -1.43 9.21 -6.19
CA GLY A 29 -0.83 8.17 -7.02
C GLY A 29 -0.17 7.11 -6.16
N ALA A 30 -0.24 5.86 -6.60
CA ALA A 30 0.37 4.69 -5.98
C ALA A 30 1.92 4.69 -6.09
N GLN A 31 2.58 5.83 -5.85
CA GLN A 31 4.00 5.97 -6.14
C GLN A 31 4.89 5.60 -4.95
N ARG A 32 4.47 5.86 -3.71
CA ARG A 32 5.28 5.55 -2.51
C ARG A 32 4.39 5.22 -1.31
N ALA A 33 4.79 4.22 -0.54
CA ALA A 33 4.27 3.91 0.78
C ALA A 33 5.45 3.61 1.71
N ASP A 34 5.38 4.12 2.93
CA ASP A 34 6.31 3.78 3.99
C ASP A 34 5.73 2.61 4.79
N ILE A 35 6.44 1.48 4.80
CA ILE A 35 6.03 0.28 5.53
C ILE A 35 6.60 0.33 6.94
N PHE A 36 5.72 0.34 7.93
CA PHE A 36 6.12 0.22 9.32
C PHE A 36 6.33 -1.26 9.69
N PHE A 37 7.57 -1.62 10.03
CA PHE A 37 7.95 -3.00 10.41
C PHE A 37 7.99 -3.23 11.93
N GLY A 38 7.62 -2.24 12.76
CA GLY A 38 7.75 -2.30 14.22
C GLY A 38 8.87 -1.40 14.75
N THR A 39 9.24 -1.60 16.01
CA THR A 39 10.29 -0.84 16.72
C THR A 39 11.50 -1.72 17.05
N GLY A 40 12.66 -1.10 17.27
CA GLY A 40 13.93 -1.78 17.59
C GLY A 40 14.87 -2.00 16.39
N ASP A 41 16.10 -2.43 16.69
CA ASP A 41 17.21 -2.46 15.71
C ASP A 41 16.92 -3.36 14.49
N GLY A 42 16.22 -4.47 14.71
CA GLY A 42 15.82 -5.39 13.63
C GLY A 42 14.81 -4.79 12.64
N ALA A 43 13.95 -3.88 13.09
CA ALA A 43 13.01 -3.16 12.25
C ALA A 43 13.72 -2.07 11.44
N GLY A 44 14.68 -1.35 12.06
CA GLY A 44 15.49 -0.34 11.39
C GLY A 44 16.34 -0.91 10.24
N GLN A 45 16.91 -2.11 10.42
CA GLN A 45 17.67 -2.77 9.35
C GLN A 45 16.82 -3.21 8.16
N GLN A 46 15.55 -3.56 8.38
CA GLN A 46 14.60 -3.91 7.31
C GLN A 46 14.10 -2.66 6.60
N ALA A 47 13.75 -1.61 7.35
CA ALA A 47 13.28 -0.34 6.80
C ALA A 47 14.35 0.38 5.97
N GLY A 48 15.61 0.42 6.45
CA GLY A 48 16.70 1.12 5.75
C GLY A 48 17.13 0.50 4.41
N ARG A 49 16.70 -0.73 4.12
CA ARG A 49 16.99 -1.44 2.86
C ARG A 49 15.80 -1.46 1.90
N LEU A 50 14.66 -0.91 2.29
CA LEU A 50 13.44 -0.96 1.50
C LEU A 50 13.49 0.06 0.36
N ARG A 51 14.03 -0.36 -0.79
CA ARG A 51 13.94 0.39 -2.06
C ARG A 51 13.64 -0.55 -3.22
N ASP A 52 12.68 -1.44 -2.99
CA ASP A 52 12.25 -2.42 -3.98
C ASP A 52 11.06 -1.86 -4.79
N PRO A 53 11.04 -2.05 -6.12
CA PRO A 53 9.82 -1.83 -6.89
C PRO A 53 8.72 -2.79 -6.41
N GLY A 54 7.47 -2.36 -6.52
CA GLY A 54 6.33 -3.13 -6.04
C GLY A 54 5.00 -2.60 -6.56
N ARG A 55 3.94 -3.32 -6.21
CA ARG A 55 2.56 -2.96 -6.54
C ARG A 55 1.79 -2.68 -5.26
N MET A 56 0.99 -1.62 -5.32
CA MET A 56 -0.02 -1.32 -4.29
C MET A 56 -1.41 -1.32 -4.93
N VAL A 57 -2.35 -2.01 -4.30
CA VAL A 57 -3.76 -2.00 -4.70
C VAL A 57 -4.60 -1.51 -3.53
N VAL A 58 -5.26 -0.37 -3.71
CA VAL A 58 -6.20 0.17 -2.72
C VAL A 58 -7.53 -0.55 -2.89
N LEU A 59 -8.02 -1.16 -1.82
CA LEU A 59 -9.34 -1.78 -1.79
C LEU A 59 -10.38 -0.72 -1.41
N LEU A 60 -11.30 -0.46 -2.33
CA LEU A 60 -12.38 0.50 -2.13
C LEU A 60 -13.66 -0.21 -1.70
N PRO A 61 -14.51 0.43 -0.87
CA PRO A 61 -15.88 -0.02 -0.68
C PRO A 61 -16.59 -0.10 -2.03
N ILE A 62 -17.42 -1.13 -2.21
CA ILE A 62 -18.05 -1.45 -3.49
C ILE A 62 -18.82 -0.26 -4.09
N GLN A 63 -19.55 0.49 -3.27
CA GLN A 63 -20.28 1.69 -3.71
C GLN A 63 -19.35 2.77 -4.28
N ARG A 64 -18.19 2.99 -3.66
CA ARG A 64 -17.20 3.96 -4.15
C ARG A 64 -16.51 3.45 -5.41
N ALA A 65 -16.23 2.16 -5.50
CA ALA A 65 -15.69 1.56 -6.73
C ALA A 65 -16.64 1.77 -7.91
N PHE A 66 -17.94 1.51 -7.72
CA PHE A 66 -18.95 1.77 -8.76
C PHE A 66 -19.05 3.24 -9.16
N SER A 67 -18.97 4.18 -8.22
CA SER A 67 -19.00 5.62 -8.57
C SER A 67 -17.78 6.13 -9.35
N LEU A 68 -16.67 5.39 -9.29
CA LEU A 68 -15.42 5.71 -9.99
C LEU A 68 -15.26 4.91 -11.28
N ALA A 69 -16.10 3.89 -11.48
CA ALA A 69 -16.10 3.12 -12.70
C ALA A 69 -16.56 4.04 -13.85
N PRO A 70 -15.84 4.09 -14.98
CA PRO A 70 -16.33 4.78 -16.16
C PRO A 70 -17.67 4.17 -16.60
N ASP A 71 -18.56 5.00 -17.14
CA ASP A 71 -19.92 4.61 -17.54
C ASP A 71 -19.87 3.38 -18.46
N GLY A 72 -20.22 2.21 -17.91
CA GLY A 72 -20.18 0.92 -18.62
C GLY A 72 -19.75 -0.31 -17.80
N GLY A 73 -19.82 -0.28 -16.46
CA GLY A 73 -19.35 -1.35 -15.59
C GLY A 73 -20.44 -2.13 -14.84
N LEU A 74 -21.37 -2.74 -15.57
CA LEU A 74 -21.76 -4.17 -15.55
C LEU A 74 -22.73 -4.42 -16.73
#